data_AF-A0AAJ0FTW8-F1
#
_entry.id   AF-A0AAJ0FTW8-F1
#
_cell.length_a   1.000
_cell.length_b   1.000
_cell.length_c   1.000
_cell.angle_alpha   90.00
_cell.angle_beta   90.00
_cell.angle_gamma   90.00
#
_symmetry.space_group_name_H-M   'P 1'
#
loop_
_entity.id
_entity.type
_entity.pdbx_description
1 polymer ?
#
loop_
_entity_poly.entity_id
_entity_poly.type
_entity_poly.pdbx_seq_one_letter_code
_entity_poly.pdbx_strand_id
1 'polypeptide(L)'
;MAAENPTSDAPENTFKDQLDKAAVEQRERDQDPKPHPVVEKITEFIPAASKILGPKEHPKKDEPQPPGPPERPDHDPKIERFVRDQHRSKQPGGDLTEVTQD
;
A
#
# COMPACT_ATOMS: atom_id res chain seq x y z
N MET A 1 31.10 5.36 -41.78
CA MET A 1 29.67 5.66 -41.53
C MET A 1 29.34 5.10 -40.16
N ALA A 2 29.32 5.95 -39.13
CA ALA A 2 28.89 5.57 -37.79
C ALA A 2 27.42 6.00 -37.67
N ALA A 3 26.53 5.04 -37.46
CA ALA A 3 25.12 5.31 -37.20
C ALA A 3 24.96 5.67 -35.72
N GLU A 4 24.48 6.89 -35.50
CA GLU A 4 24.05 7.43 -34.23
C GLU A 4 22.83 6.67 -33.66
N ASN A 5 22.93 6.24 -32.40
CA ASN A 5 21.78 5.72 -31.65
C ASN A 5 20.86 6.90 -31.31
N PRO A 6 19.53 6.80 -31.54
CA PRO A 6 18.62 7.86 -31.14
C PRO A 6 18.55 7.95 -29.62
N THR A 7 18.61 9.18 -29.16
CA THR A 7 18.55 9.63 -27.77
C THR A 7 17.31 9.07 -27.07
N SER A 8 17.53 8.49 -25.89
CA SER A 8 16.47 8.21 -24.92
C SER A 8 15.96 9.52 -24.33
N ASP A 9 15.19 10.27 -25.11
CA ASP A 9 14.38 11.38 -24.63
C ASP A 9 13.08 10.84 -24.02
N ALA A 10 13.19 10.27 -22.82
CA ALA A 10 12.06 10.10 -21.92
C ALA A 10 12.28 11.05 -20.76
N PRO A 11 11.36 11.98 -20.45
CA PRO A 11 11.45 12.68 -19.18
C PRO A 11 11.37 11.60 -18.09
N GLU A 12 12.44 11.49 -17.31
CA GLU A 12 12.58 10.63 -16.14
C GLU A 12 11.43 10.96 -15.16
N ASN A 13 10.25 10.36 -15.36
CA ASN A 13 9.16 10.45 -14.41
C ASN A 13 9.71 9.90 -13.09
N THR A 14 9.74 10.75 -12.07
CA THR A 14 10.32 10.36 -10.79
C THR A 14 9.57 9.16 -10.23
N PHE A 15 10.21 8.35 -9.39
CA PHE A 15 9.54 7.21 -8.74
C PHE A 15 8.25 7.64 -8.03
N LYS A 16 8.19 8.87 -7.52
CA LYS A 16 6.98 9.48 -6.97
C LYS A 16 5.88 9.60 -8.02
N ASP A 17 6.16 10.17 -9.18
CA ASP A 17 5.15 10.37 -10.24
C ASP A 17 4.58 9.03 -10.74
N GLN A 18 5.42 8.00 -10.79
CA GLN A 18 4.98 6.65 -11.14
C GLN A 18 4.06 6.04 -10.08
N LEU A 19 4.39 6.21 -8.79
CA LEU A 19 3.55 5.76 -7.67
C LEU A 19 2.24 6.53 -7.61
N ASP A 20 2.28 7.86 -7.76
CA ASP A 20 1.09 8.72 -7.77
C ASP A 20 0.16 8.30 -8.92
N LYS A 21 0.71 8.05 -10.11
CA LYS A 21 -0.04 7.54 -11.26
C LYS A 21 -0.65 6.15 -10.99
N ALA A 22 0.13 5.22 -10.45
CA ALA A 22 -0.34 3.88 -10.14
C ALA A 22 -1.46 3.90 -9.08
N ALA A 23 -1.35 4.76 -8.06
CA ALA A 23 -2.36 4.93 -7.02
C ALA A 23 -3.68 5.49 -7.58
N VAL A 24 -3.61 6.48 -8.48
CA VAL A 24 -4.80 7.02 -9.16
C VAL A 24 -5.44 5.95 -10.05
N GLU A 25 -4.65 5.25 -10.86
CA GLU A 25 -5.15 4.19 -11.75
C GLU A 25 -5.76 3.01 -10.97
N GLN A 26 -5.21 2.68 -9.81
CA GLN A 26 -5.80 1.67 -8.93
C GLN A 26 -7.12 2.17 -8.35
N ARG A 27 -7.19 3.42 -7.88
CA ARG A 27 -8.44 4.00 -7.37
C ARG A 27 -9.54 4.06 -8.44
N GLU A 28 -9.20 4.32 -9.69
CA GLU A 28 -10.14 4.28 -10.81
C GLU A 28 -10.61 2.86 -11.14
N ARG A 29 -9.75 1.85 -10.98
CA ARG A 29 -10.11 0.43 -11.14
C ARG A 29 -10.97 -0.10 -10.00
N ASP A 30 -10.66 0.31 -8.76
CA ASP A 30 -11.37 -0.10 -7.54
C ASP A 30 -12.66 0.70 -7.32
N GLN A 31 -12.87 1.80 -8.06
CA GLN A 31 -14.21 2.33 -8.21
C GLN A 31 -15.02 1.34 -9.03
N ASP A 32 -15.74 0.47 -8.30
CA ASP A 32 -16.83 -0.32 -8.85
C ASP A 32 -17.60 0.54 -9.84
N PRO A 33 -17.82 0.08 -11.08
CA PRO A 33 -18.51 0.87 -12.08
C PRO A 33 -19.90 1.13 -11.53
N LYS A 34 -20.10 2.32 -10.96
CA LYS A 34 -21.41 2.77 -10.50
C LYS A 34 -22.34 2.56 -11.69
N PRO A 35 -23.35 1.69 -11.58
CA PRO A 35 -24.15 1.33 -12.73
C PRO A 35 -24.70 2.62 -13.32
N HIS A 36 -24.36 2.89 -14.58
CA HIS A 36 -24.90 4.05 -15.27
C HIS A 36 -26.43 3.95 -15.18
N PRO A 37 -27.18 5.04 -14.97
CA PRO A 37 -28.64 4.98 -14.75
C PRO A 37 -29.42 4.28 -15.88
N VAL A 38 -28.79 4.14 -17.05
CA VAL A 38 -29.32 3.35 -18.19
C VAL A 38 -29.25 1.84 -17.92
N VAL A 39 -28.19 1.35 -17.28
CA VAL A 39 -28.02 -0.06 -16.90
C VAL A 39 -29.13 -0.47 -15.94
N GLU A 40 -29.42 0.36 -14.92
CA GLU A 40 -30.50 0.12 -13.96
C GLU A 40 -31.85 -0.05 -14.68
N LYS A 41 -32.21 0.90 -15.56
CA LYS A 41 -33.45 0.82 -16.35
C LYS A 41 -33.55 -0.40 -17.26
N ILE A 42 -32.44 -0.82 -17.88
CA ILE A 42 -32.41 -2.03 -18.71
C ILE A 42 -32.63 -3.27 -17.84
N THR A 43 -32.02 -3.33 -16.65
CA THR A 43 -32.19 -4.46 -15.74
C THR A 43 -33.58 -4.53 -15.08
N GLU A 44 -34.25 -3.39 -14.90
CA GLU A 44 -35.65 -3.34 -14.47
C GLU A 44 -36.60 -3.91 -15.54
N PHE A 45 -36.34 -3.63 -16.81
CA PHE A 45 -37.18 -4.09 -17.93
C PHE A 45 -36.83 -5.51 -18.41
N ILE A 46 -35.55 -5.87 -18.34
CA ILE A 46 -35.01 -7.15 -18.77
C ILE A 46 -34.14 -7.71 -17.63
N PRO A 47 -34.73 -8.47 -16.69
CA PRO A 47 -34.00 -9.02 -15.54
C PRO A 47 -32.80 -9.89 -15.94
N ALA A 48 -32.87 -10.56 -17.10
CA ALA A 48 -31.78 -11.38 -17.63
C ALA A 48 -30.52 -10.56 -18.01
N ALA A 49 -30.67 -9.28 -18.35
CA ALA A 49 -29.56 -8.40 -18.72
C ALA A 49 -28.65 -8.06 -17.53
N SER A 50 -29.15 -8.21 -16.29
CA SER A 50 -28.37 -7.96 -15.06
C SER A 50 -27.08 -8.80 -15.00
N LYS A 51 -27.11 -10.04 -15.51
CA LYS A 51 -25.94 -10.93 -15.54
C LYS A 51 -24.85 -10.50 -16.53
N ILE A 52 -25.22 -9.71 -17.54
CA ILE A 52 -24.34 -9.32 -18.65
C ILE A 52 -23.84 -7.88 -18.43
N LEU A 53 -24.73 -7.02 -17.93
CA LEU A 53 -24.51 -5.58 -17.79
C LEU A 53 -24.19 -5.15 -16.35
N GLY A 54 -24.38 -6.04 -15.38
CA GLY A 54 -24.02 -5.81 -13.98
C GLY A 54 -22.50 -5.70 -13.79
N PRO A 55 -22.07 -5.07 -12.67
CA PRO A 55 -20.66 -4.96 -12.34
C PRO A 55 -20.04 -6.36 -12.30
N LYS A 56 -19.01 -6.58 -13.13
CA LYS A 56 -18.18 -7.78 -13.04
C LYS A 56 -17.39 -7.65 -11.76
N GLU A 57 -17.69 -8.48 -10.78
CA GLU A 57 -16.80 -8.70 -9.64
C GLU A 57 -15.43 -9.07 -10.22
N HIS A 58 -14.47 -8.16 -10.11
CA HIS A 58 -13.09 -8.46 -10.42
C HIS A 58 -12.66 -9.50 -9.39
N PRO A 59 -12.20 -10.70 -9.80
CA PRO A 59 -11.63 -11.62 -8.84
C PRO A 59 -10.49 -10.88 -8.18
N LYS A 60 -10.57 -10.70 -6.85
CA LYS A 60 -9.50 -10.14 -6.04
C LYS A 60 -8.27 -10.95 -6.38
N LYS A 61 -7.32 -10.34 -7.09
CA LYS A 61 -6.04 -10.99 -7.34
C LYS A 61 -5.44 -11.20 -5.98
N ASP A 62 -5.22 -12.46 -5.60
CA ASP A 62 -4.40 -12.83 -4.46
C ASP A 62 -2.98 -12.38 -4.79
N GLU A 63 -2.71 -11.09 -4.56
CA GLU A 63 -1.35 -10.58 -4.62
C GLU A 63 -0.53 -11.31 -3.56
N PRO A 64 0.64 -11.86 -3.90
CA PRO A 64 1.46 -12.56 -2.94
C PRO A 64 1.83 -11.57 -1.82
N GLN A 65 1.39 -11.87 -0.59
CA GLN A 65 1.81 -11.08 0.56
C GLN A 65 3.34 -11.10 0.63
N PRO A 66 3.99 -9.93 0.78
CA PRO A 66 5.42 -9.91 0.98
C PRO A 66 5.77 -10.76 2.21
N PRO A 67 6.88 -11.53 2.16
CA PRO A 67 7.28 -12.34 3.30
C PRO A 67 7.42 -11.44 4.53
N GLY A 68 6.78 -11.86 5.62
CA GLY A 68 6.84 -11.15 6.88
C GLY A 68 8.26 -11.13 7.46
N PRO A 69 8.51 -10.28 8.48
CA PRO A 69 9.75 -10.33 9.22
C PRO A 69 10.04 -11.76 9.74
N PRO A 70 11.32 -12.12 9.91
CA PRO A 70 11.68 -13.42 10.47
C PRO A 70 10.99 -13.66 11.82
N GLU A 71 10.58 -14.91 12.06
CA GLU A 71 10.06 -15.31 13.36
C GLU A 71 11.10 -15.03 14.43
N ARG A 72 10.68 -14.30 15.47
CA ARG A 72 11.54 -14.00 16.62
C ARG A 72 11.46 -15.17 17.60
N PRO A 73 12.58 -15.59 18.21
CA PRO A 73 12.54 -16.58 19.29
C PRO A 73 11.65 -16.11 20.44
N ASP A 74 10.88 -17.03 21.04
CA ASP A 74 9.99 -16.72 22.18
C ASP A 74 10.75 -16.12 23.38
N HIS A 75 12.01 -16.55 23.57
CA HIS A 75 12.89 -16.10 24.65
C HIS A 75 14.20 -15.56 24.09
N ASP A 76 14.18 -14.35 23.54
CA ASP A 76 15.39 -13.69 23.06
C ASP A 76 16.19 -13.08 24.24
N PRO A 77 17.38 -13.62 24.58
CA PRO A 77 18.17 -13.14 25.70
C PRO A 77 18.67 -11.69 25.52
N LYS A 78 18.73 -11.18 24.28
CA LYS A 78 19.08 -9.78 24.01
C LYS A 78 17.95 -8.85 24.42
N ILE A 79 16.71 -9.20 24.06
CA ILE A 79 15.52 -8.43 24.43
C ILE A 79 15.29 -8.50 25.94
N GLU A 80 15.45 -9.67 26.56
CA GLU A 80 15.32 -9.81 28.02
C GLU A 80 16.32 -8.93 28.78
N ARG A 81 17.58 -8.88 28.31
CA ARG A 81 18.61 -8.00 28.89
C ARG A 81 18.26 -6.53 28.69
N PHE A 82 17.82 -6.14 27.49
CA PHE A 82 17.39 -4.78 27.21
C PHE A 82 16.25 -4.34 28.13
N VAL A 83 15.19 -5.15 28.22
CA VAL A 83 14.05 -4.89 29.12
C VAL A 83 14.52 -4.84 30.57
N ARG A 84 15.38 -5.76 30.98
CA ARG A 84 15.95 -5.76 32.33
C ARG A 84 16.73 -4.48 32.61
N ASP A 85 17.57 -4.03 31.69
CA ASP A 85 18.37 -2.82 31.84
C ASP A 85 17.50 -1.55 31.88
N GLN A 86 16.44 -1.47 31.08
CA GLN A 86 15.44 -0.40 31.19
C GLN A 86 14.78 -0.34 32.59
N HIS A 87 14.55 -1.48 33.22
CA HIS A 87 13.95 -1.57 34.55
C HIS A 87 14.98 -1.59 35.69
N ARG A 88 16.28 -1.72 35.36
CA ARG A 88 17.37 -1.83 36.32
C ARG A 88 17.67 -0.49 36.99
N SER A 89 17.51 0.61 36.26
CA SER A 89 17.79 1.95 36.76
C SER A 89 16.54 2.83 36.71
N LYS A 90 15.61 2.64 37.65
CA LYS A 90 14.86 3.78 38.17
C LYS A 90 15.77 4.57 39.11
N GLN A 91 16.84 5.16 38.56
CA GLN A 91 17.50 6.25 39.26
C GLN A 91 16.57 7.47 39.14
N PRO A 92 16.29 8.20 40.23
CA PRO A 92 15.62 9.50 40.13
C PRO A 92 16.53 10.42 39.32
N GLY A 93 16.17 10.68 38.06
CA GLY A 93 17.03 11.33 37.07
C GLY A 93 16.84 10.82 35.64
N GLY A 94 16.05 9.76 35.43
CA GLY A 94 15.62 9.31 34.10
C GLY A 94 14.37 10.03 33.58
N ASP A 95 14.17 11.30 33.95
CA ASP A 95 13.06 12.10 33.43
C ASP A 95 13.54 12.89 32.20
N LEU A 96 12.87 12.71 31.06
CA LEU A 96 13.20 13.36 29.78
C LEU A 96 12.93 14.88 29.78
N THR A 97 12.73 15.48 30.96
CA THR A 97 12.45 16.91 31.15
C THR A 97 13.73 17.76 31.19
N GLU A 98 14.92 17.17 31.33
CA GLU A 98 16.20 17.90 31.42
C GLU A 98 16.94 18.14 30.09
N VAL A 99 16.31 17.89 28.93
CA VAL A 99 16.93 18.16 27.59
C VAL A 99 16.50 19.52 27.01
N THR A 100 15.93 20.40 27.81
CA THR A 100 15.63 21.79 27.42
C THR A 100 16.12 22.76 28.49
N GLN A 101 17.42 23.11 28.45
CA GLN A 101 18.01 24.41 28.81
C GLN A 101 19.54 24.27 28.89
N ASP A 102 20.27 24.63 27.82
CA ASP A 102 20.93 25.93 27.62
C ASP A 102 21.63 25.96 26.24
#